data_AF-A0A6I2VW75-F1
#
_entry.id   AF-A0A6I2VW75-F1
#
_cell.length_a   1.000
_cell.length_b   1.000
_cell.length_c   1.000
_cell.angle_alpha   90.00
_cell.angle_beta   90.00
_cell.angle_gamma   90.00
#
_symmetry.space_group_name_H-M   'P 1'
#
loop_
_entity.id
_entity.type
_entity.pdbx_description
1 polymer ?
#
loop_
_entity_poly.entity_id
_entity_poly.type
_entity_poly.pdbx_seq_one_letter_code
_entity_poly.pdbx_strand_id
1 'polypeptide(L)' 'MQLELDREAGLAYLRRSNSLVSRTVEVSPSINADIDELGELVGIEIIDFHAELPADVLVESYGLDSVELGLLRSLSS' A
#
# COMPACT_ATOMS: atom_id res chain seq x y z
N MET A 1 2.53 1.81 12.18
CA MET A 1 1.64 1.95 11.01
C MET A 1 0.97 3.32 11.04
N GLN A 2 0.97 4.03 9.92
CA GLN A 2 0.36 5.35 9.75
C GLN A 2 -0.34 5.42 8.39
N LEU A 3 -1.49 6.07 8.32
CA LEU A 3 -2.22 6.32 7.08
C LEU A 3 -2.19 7.81 6.76
N GLU A 4 -1.75 8.14 5.56
CA GLU A 4 -1.74 9.49 5.00
C GLU A 4 -2.71 9.53 3.82
N LEU A 5 -3.55 10.56 3.74
CA LEU A 5 -4.62 10.67 2.73
C LEU A 5 -4.55 12.03 2.06
N ASP A 6 -4.59 12.03 0.73
CA ASP A 6 -4.92 13.20 -0.08
C ASP A 6 -6.26 12.94 -0.79
N ARG A 7 -7.33 13.48 -0.19
CA ARG A 7 -8.69 13.28 -0.71
C ARG A 7 -8.98 14.09 -1.97
N GLU A 8 -8.25 15.19 -2.19
CA GLU A 8 -8.44 16.01 -3.38
C GLU A 8 -7.86 15.31 -4.61
N ALA A 9 -6.70 14.67 -4.42
CA ALA A 9 -6.04 13.88 -5.47
C ALA A 9 -6.50 12.41 -5.55
N GLY A 10 -7.25 11.91 -4.57
CA GLY A 10 -7.67 10.51 -4.51
C GLY A 10 -6.53 9.54 -4.19
N LEU A 11 -5.53 9.99 -3.42
CA LEU A 11 -4.32 9.25 -3.11
C LEU A 11 -4.27 8.85 -1.63
N ALA A 12 -3.69 7.70 -1.32
CA ALA A 12 -3.38 7.28 0.04
C ALA A 12 -2.01 6.66 0.13
N TYR A 13 -1.39 6.78 1.30
CA TYR A 13 -0.18 6.07 1.63
C TYR A 13 -0.33 5.38 2.99
N LEU A 14 -0.23 4.05 2.98
CA LEU A 14 -0.16 3.23 4.19
C LEU A 14 1.31 2.96 4.52
N ARG A 15 1.85 3.68 5.50
CA ARG A 15 3.19 3.45 6.03
C ARG A 15 3.19 2.32 7.05
N ARG A 16 3.91 1.24 6.77
CA ARG A 16 4.10 0.11 7.68
C ARG A 16 5.27 0.35 8.64
N SER A 17 6.41 0.79 8.11
CA SER A 17 7.64 1.04 8.86
C SER A 17 8.26 2.41 8.53
N ASN A 18 9.26 2.81 9.33
CA ASN A 18 10.08 4.00 9.07
C ASN A 18 11.41 3.66 8.38
N SER A 19 11.54 2.45 7.84
CA SER A 19 12.71 2.08 7.03
C SER A 19 12.80 2.96 5.79
N LEU A 20 14.01 3.09 5.24
CA LEU A 20 14.23 3.82 4.00
C LEU A 20 13.72 2.99 2.82
N VAL A 21 12.97 3.63 1.93
CA VAL A 21 12.56 3.02 0.67
C VAL A 21 13.79 2.86 -0.21
N SER A 22 14.10 1.61 -0.58
CA SER A 22 15.16 1.28 -1.54
C SER A 22 14.62 1.27 -2.96
N ARG A 23 13.41 0.73 -3.14
CA ARG A 23 12.71 0.69 -4.42
C ARG A 23 11.21 0.66 -4.25
N THR A 24 10.51 1.13 -5.28
CA THR A 24 9.06 1.05 -5.40
C THR A 24 8.73 0.03 -6.50
N VAL A 25 7.79 -0.87 -6.22
CA VAL A 25 7.33 -1.92 -7.15
C VAL A 25 5.88 -1.66 -7.49
N GLU A 26 5.58 -1.51 -8.77
CA GLU A 26 4.19 -1.45 -9.26
C GLU A 26 3.55 -2.83 -9.06
N VAL A 27 2.51 -2.91 -8.23
CA VAL A 27 1.72 -4.12 -7.99
C VAL A 27 0.56 -4.20 -8.96
N SER A 28 -0.07 -3.05 -9.20
CA SER A 28 -1.09 -2.83 -10.22
C SER A 28 -1.03 -1.37 -10.68
N PRO A 29 -1.74 -0.97 -11.75
CA PRO A 29 -1.71 0.41 -12.23
C PRO A 29 -2.06 1.48 -11.18
N SER A 30 -2.74 1.09 -10.10
CA SER A 30 -3.19 2.00 -9.05
C SER A 30 -2.57 1.74 -7.68
N ILE A 31 -1.66 0.76 -7.57
CA ILE A 31 -1.08 0.31 -6.30
C ILE A 31 0.42 0.08 -6.46
N ASN A 32 1.21 0.77 -5.65
CA ASN A 32 2.65 0.53 -5.53
C ASN A 32 3.01 0.00 -4.14
N ALA A 33 4.04 -0.83 -4.07
CA ALA A 33 4.65 -1.29 -2.84
C ALA A 33 6.07 -0.72 -2.70
N ASP A 34 6.31 -0.03 -1.59
CA ASP A 34 7.64 0.46 -1.23
C ASP A 34 8.40 -0.58 -0.43
N ILE A 35 9.60 -0.89 -0.89
CA ILE A 35 10.43 -1.99 -0.39
C ILE A 35 11.79 -1.44 0.04
N ASP A 36 12.29 -1.89 1.20
CA ASP A 36 13.62 -1.51 1.69
C ASP A 36 14.74 -2.38 1.08
N GLU A 37 15.98 -2.12 1.51
CA GLU A 37 17.17 -2.83 1.00
C GLU A 37 17.19 -4.32 1.38
N LEU A 38 16.40 -4.73 2.38
CA LEU A 38 16.29 -6.12 2.84
C LEU A 38 15.15 -6.87 2.14
N GLY A 39 14.35 -6.18 1.32
CA GLY A 39 13.18 -6.74 0.67
C GLY A 39 11.91 -6.68 1.51
N GLU A 40 11.91 -5.94 2.62
CA GLU A 40 10.75 -5.80 3.50
C GLU A 40 9.84 -4.67 3.05
N LEU A 41 8.52 -4.84 3.26
CA LEU A 41 7.53 -3.83 2.93
C LEU A 41 7.62 -2.63 3.88
N VAL A 42 7.90 -1.46 3.31
CA VAL A 42 7.91 -0.16 4.00
C VAL A 42 6.52 0.47 4.00
N GLY A 43 5.80 0.39 2.88
CA GLY A 43 4.47 0.96 2.75
C GLY A 43 3.79 0.63 1.42
N ILE A 44 2.52 1.01 1.32
CA ILE A 44 1.68 0.85 0.12
C ILE A 44 1.20 2.24 -0.31
N GLU A 45 1.45 2.58 -1.57
CA GLU A 45 0.87 3.74 -2.23
C GLU A 45 -0.38 3.32 -2.99
N ILE A 46 -1.47 4.05 -2.78
CA ILE A 46 -2.70 3.96 -3.57
C ILE A 46 -2.81 5.26 -4.36
N ILE A 47 -2.81 5.16 -5.68
CA ILE A 47 -2.92 6.33 -6.56
C ILE A 47 -4.33 6.57 -7.12
N ASP A 48 -5.27 5.69 -6.78
CA ASP A 48 -6.70 5.86 -7.05
C ASP A 48 -7.51 5.13 -5.98
N PHE A 49 -8.33 5.87 -5.22
CA PHE A 49 -9.24 5.26 -4.23
C PHE A 49 -10.19 4.24 -4.85
N HIS A 50 -10.59 4.41 -6.11
CA HIS A 50 -11.51 3.49 -6.77
C HIS A 50 -10.82 2.24 -7.33
N ALA A 51 -9.53 2.07 -7.09
CA ALA A 51 -8.78 0.91 -7.53
C ALA A 51 -9.32 -0.40 -6.95
N GLU A 52 -9.38 -1.42 -7.79
CA GLU A 52 -9.53 -2.78 -7.31
C GLU A 52 -8.24 -3.19 -6.57
N LEU A 53 -8.37 -3.51 -5.29
CA LEU A 53 -7.25 -3.95 -4.48
C LEU A 53 -6.87 -5.40 -4.85
N PRO A 54 -5.64 -5.66 -5.33
CA PRO A 54 -5.16 -7.03 -5.60
C PRO A 54 -4.83 -7.73 -4.27
N ALA A 55 -5.87 -8.02 -3.48
CA ALA A 55 -5.76 -8.47 -2.10
C ALA A 55 -4.89 -9.72 -1.94
N ASP A 56 -5.07 -10.70 -2.82
CA ASP A 56 -4.31 -11.95 -2.78
C ASP A 56 -2.81 -11.67 -2.98
N VAL A 57 -2.44 -10.80 -3.93
CA VAL A 57 -1.05 -10.41 -4.19
C VAL A 57 -0.46 -9.66 -2.99
N LEU A 58 -1.23 -8.73 -2.41
CA LEU A 58 -0.79 -7.95 -1.24
C LEU A 58 -0.55 -8.84 -0.01
N VAL A 59 -1.37 -9.86 0.19
CA VAL A 59 -1.19 -10.81 1.30
C VAL A 59 -0.04 -11.77 1.01
N GLU A 60 -0.04 -12.43 -0.15
CA GLU A 60 0.92 -13.50 -0.45
C GLU A 60 2.34 -12.99 -0.74
N SER A 61 2.46 -11.86 -1.45
CA SER A 61 3.76 -11.33 -1.90
C SER A 61 4.33 -10.27 -0.96
N TYR A 62 3.47 -9.55 -0.24
CA TYR A 62 3.89 -8.41 0.59
C TYR A 62 3.52 -8.56 2.08
N GLY A 63 2.85 -9.66 2.44
CA GLY A 63 2.59 -10.03 3.83
C GLY A 63 1.69 -9.03 4.56
N LEU A 64 0.73 -8.42 3.85
CA LEU A 64 -0.29 -7.61 4.50
C LEU A 64 -1.17 -8.49 5.38
N ASP A 65 -1.44 -8.02 6.60
CA ASP A 65 -2.38 -8.66 7.50
C ASP A 65 -3.84 -8.21 7.23
N SER A 66 -4.77 -8.82 7.96
CA SER A 66 -6.21 -8.53 7.80
C SER A 66 -6.60 -7.11 8.23
N VAL A 67 -5.83 -6.48 9.13
CA VAL A 67 -6.06 -5.11 9.58
C VAL A 67 -5.60 -4.13 8.52
N GLU A 68 -4.40 -4.33 7.98
CA GLU A 68 -3.84 -3.56 6.87
C GLU A 68 -4.75 -3.64 5.64
N LEU A 69 -5.19 -4.85 5.27
CA LEU A 69 -6.10 -5.05 4.15
C LEU A 69 -7.48 -4.42 4.39
N GLY A 70 -7.99 -4.49 5.62
CA GLY A 70 -9.25 -3.87 6.01
C GLY A 70 -9.21 -2.34 5.90
N LEU A 71 -8.09 -1.73 6.27
CA LEU A 71 -7.87 -0.28 6.13
C LEU A 71 -7.86 0.13 4.66
N LEU A 72 -7.12 -0.56 3.80
CA LEU A 72 -7.08 -0.25 2.38
C LEU A 72 -8.48 -0.37 1.74
N ARG A 73 -9.25 -1.41 2.08
CA ARG A 73 -10.64 -1.58 1.60
C ARG A 73 -11.59 -0.47 2.04
N SER A 74 -11.34 0.17 3.17
CA SER A 74 -12.15 1.29 3.66
C SER A 74 -11.92 2.59 2.88
N LEU A 75 -10.87 2.64 2.06
CA LEU A 75 -10.56 3.78 1.20
C LEU A 75 -11.25 3.67 -0.17
N SER A 76 -11.54 2.44 -0.59
CA SER A 76 -12.13 2.13 -1.89
C SER A 76 -13.66 2.02 -1.93
N SER A 77 -14.33 2.43 -0.84
CA SER A 77 -15.79 2.37 -0.68
C SER A 77 -16.48 3.69 -0.96
#